data_AF-A0A150G720-F1
#
_entry.id   AF-A0A150G720-F1
#
_cell.length_a   1.000
_cell.length_b   1.000
_cell.length_c   1.000
_cell.angle_alpha   90.00
_cell.angle_beta   90.00
_cell.angle_gamma   90.00
#
_symmetry.space_group_name_H-M   'P 1'
#
loop_
_entity.id
_entity.type
_entity.pdbx_description
1 polymer ?
#
loop_
_entity_poly.entity_id
_entity_poly.type
_entity_poly.pdbx_seq_one_letter_code
_entity_poly.pdbx_strand_id
1 'polypeptide(L)'
;MKPAPQTLQLREALVAALEGSQVLEHAGRALLLLRLHTKDAQLESMLLDQAAFAANAAYTSLSDLHSLCARYGADGGAGSALADRVRAVASGRCAQHAALCLGLAVLCDADGGPAYGMPPGLLAALPTGKEDHAPDSRIMSAKAAAQLRGMVSMLWLVGPAPPGRRAALALDMRVGWLAVDSARALAAAGGSGGGLAARMPRRILAADDIFAVATVVLEYSWQFVLPPTGVSETDSLRAAEAAGWWRLAAAIAADALPHAPDGQADMLGDLLDLPEGRLLVCRGALSLPPEPPPEVAAALEGGLLRCLERLMRRAGRDPQGPEAAVLRSLGGLGDRSFWSYLMPLLAYGEPRQAAALVATLRKLLRTDGPRAMLAEWAKWAIADGSHEGLLQPVFDVLYEARLLDAAGAALGEGPSPAS
;
A
#
# COMPACT_ATOMS: atom_id res chain seq x y z
N MET A 1 -13.12 -15.89 -11.23
CA MET A 1 -13.22 -17.36 -11.36
C MET A 1 -13.71 -17.96 -10.03
N LYS A 2 -14.75 -18.79 -10.02
CA LYS A 2 -15.14 -19.54 -8.80
C LYS A 2 -14.04 -20.56 -8.48
N PRO A 3 -13.62 -20.70 -7.21
CA PRO A 3 -12.59 -21.66 -6.84
C PRO A 3 -13.11 -23.07 -7.11
N ALA A 4 -12.23 -23.98 -7.53
CA ALA A 4 -12.59 -25.39 -7.65
C ALA A 4 -13.13 -25.89 -6.29
N PRO A 5 -14.18 -26.72 -6.27
CA PRO A 5 -14.82 -27.17 -5.03
C PRO A 5 -13.84 -27.83 -4.06
N GLN A 6 -12.80 -28.49 -4.57
CA GLN A 6 -11.72 -29.09 -3.78
C GLN A 6 -10.89 -28.05 -3.01
N THR A 7 -10.64 -26.88 -3.58
CA THR A 7 -9.87 -25.80 -2.94
C THR A 7 -10.62 -25.22 -1.75
N LEU A 8 -11.94 -25.07 -1.86
CA LEU A 8 -12.76 -24.58 -0.75
C LEU A 8 -12.80 -25.59 0.39
N GLN A 9 -13.00 -26.88 0.10
CA GLN A 9 -12.97 -27.96 1.11
C GLN A 9 -11.64 -28.02 1.85
N LEU A 10 -10.50 -27.87 1.16
CA LEU A 10 -9.19 -27.85 1.80
C LEU A 10 -9.04 -26.66 2.76
N ARG A 11 -9.53 -25.48 2.37
CA ARG A 11 -9.50 -24.28 3.22
C ARG A 11 -10.39 -24.46 4.46
N GLU A 12 -11.58 -25.02 4.30
CA GLU A 12 -12.48 -25.32 5.41
C GLU A 12 -11.87 -26.32 6.40
N ALA A 13 -11.25 -27.39 5.90
CA ALA A 13 -10.57 -28.39 6.72
C ALA A 13 -9.37 -27.79 7.48
N LEU A 14 -8.58 -26.94 6.82
CA LEU A 14 -7.47 -26.22 7.46
C LEU A 14 -7.97 -25.32 8.59
N VAL A 15 -9.01 -24.52 8.35
CA VAL A 15 -9.57 -23.62 9.37
C VAL A 15 -10.14 -24.43 10.54
N ALA A 16 -10.85 -25.53 10.29
CA ALA A 16 -11.35 -26.41 11.34
C ALA A 16 -10.21 -27.03 12.18
N ALA A 17 -9.10 -27.42 11.54
CA ALA A 17 -7.93 -27.94 12.24
C ALA A 17 -7.26 -26.87 13.12
N LEU A 18 -7.17 -25.62 12.65
CA LEU A 18 -6.64 -24.51 13.42
C LEU A 18 -7.53 -24.16 14.63
N GLU A 19 -8.85 -24.12 14.44
CA GLU A 19 -9.81 -23.91 15.52
C GLU A 19 -9.76 -25.02 16.57
N GLY A 20 -9.72 -26.28 16.14
CA GLY A 20 -9.69 -27.44 17.04
C GLY A 20 -8.37 -27.61 17.80
N SER A 21 -7.25 -27.22 17.19
CA SER A 21 -5.91 -27.35 17.79
C SER A 21 -5.52 -26.19 18.70
N GLN A 22 -6.11 -24.99 18.52
CA GLN A 22 -5.70 -23.77 19.23
C GLN A 22 -4.19 -23.49 19.13
N VAL A 23 -3.54 -23.95 18.04
CA VAL A 23 -2.08 -23.99 17.92
C VAL A 23 -1.45 -22.61 18.05
N LEU A 24 -2.11 -21.56 17.52
CA LEU A 24 -1.60 -20.19 17.60
C LEU A 24 -1.61 -19.67 19.04
N GLU A 25 -2.66 -19.95 19.82
CA GLU A 25 -2.71 -19.54 21.23
C GLU A 25 -1.68 -20.26 22.07
N HIS A 26 -1.55 -21.57 21.86
CA HIS A 26 -0.54 -22.35 22.56
C HIS A 26 0.88 -21.91 22.18
N ALA A 27 1.14 -21.64 20.89
CA ALA A 27 2.42 -21.13 20.42
C ALA A 27 2.72 -19.74 21.00
N GLY A 28 1.79 -18.78 20.93
CA GLY A 28 1.97 -17.44 21.47
C GLY A 28 2.25 -17.45 22.98
N ARG A 29 1.51 -18.26 23.74
CA ARG A 29 1.74 -18.42 25.18
C ARG A 29 3.10 -19.07 25.48
N ALA A 30 3.43 -20.16 24.79
CA ALA A 30 4.68 -20.88 24.99
C ALA A 30 5.88 -20.00 24.65
N LEU A 31 5.85 -19.28 23.51
CA LEU A 31 6.92 -18.41 23.06
C LEU A 31 7.26 -17.32 24.09
N LEU A 32 6.26 -16.58 24.55
CA LEU A 32 6.47 -15.48 25.50
C LEU A 32 6.96 -15.99 26.86
N LEU A 33 6.41 -17.10 27.34
CA LEU A 33 6.86 -17.69 28.61
C LEU A 33 8.28 -18.23 28.48
N LEU A 34 8.58 -19.05 27.47
CA LEU A 34 9.91 -19.64 27.31
C LEU A 34 10.97 -18.56 27.16
N ARG A 35 10.75 -17.53 26.33
CA ARG A 35 11.71 -16.42 26.16
C ARG A 35 12.04 -15.69 27.46
N LEU A 36 11.08 -15.57 28.37
CA LEU A 36 11.33 -14.96 29.68
C LEU A 36 12.14 -15.85 30.63
N HIS A 37 12.06 -17.18 30.46
CA HIS A 37 12.67 -18.16 31.37
C HIS A 37 14.02 -18.72 30.87
N THR A 38 14.27 -18.76 29.56
CA THR A 38 15.45 -19.42 28.94
C THR A 38 16.55 -18.43 28.55
N LYS A 39 16.83 -17.41 29.38
CA LYS A 39 17.70 -16.28 29.01
C LYS A 39 19.15 -16.65 28.67
N ASP A 40 19.63 -17.83 29.08
CA ASP A 40 21.07 -18.16 29.09
C ASP A 40 21.48 -19.36 28.21
N ALA A 41 20.54 -20.03 27.52
CA ALA A 41 20.82 -21.23 26.72
C ALA A 41 20.78 -20.96 25.21
N GLN A 42 21.95 -20.99 24.55
CA GLN A 42 22.08 -20.67 23.11
C GLN A 42 21.29 -21.59 22.17
N LEU A 43 21.28 -22.91 22.42
CA LEU A 43 20.54 -23.87 21.58
C LEU A 43 19.02 -23.67 21.67
N GLU A 44 18.54 -23.29 22.85
CA GLU A 44 17.12 -22.96 23.08
C GLU A 44 16.74 -21.66 22.35
N SER A 45 17.67 -20.70 22.21
CA SER A 45 17.42 -19.46 21.46
C SER A 45 17.09 -19.73 19.99
N MET A 46 17.87 -20.55 19.29
CA MET A 46 17.66 -20.83 17.86
C MET A 46 16.29 -21.47 17.58
N LEU A 47 15.87 -22.43 18.40
CA LEU A 47 14.56 -23.07 18.25
C LEU A 47 13.43 -22.08 18.53
N LEU A 48 13.59 -21.22 19.54
CA LEU A 48 12.62 -20.17 19.85
C LEU A 48 12.58 -19.09 18.77
N ASP A 49 13.68 -18.83 18.05
CA ASP A 49 13.71 -17.91 16.91
C ASP A 49 12.93 -18.46 15.74
N GLN A 50 13.13 -19.75 15.45
CA GLN A 50 12.38 -20.44 14.41
C GLN A 50 10.89 -20.52 14.73
N ALA A 51 10.53 -20.79 15.99
CA ALA A 51 9.15 -20.81 16.44
C ALA A 51 8.51 -19.41 16.40
N ALA A 52 9.25 -18.35 16.80
CA ALA A 52 8.78 -16.98 16.67
C ALA A 52 8.58 -16.57 15.20
N PHE A 53 9.49 -16.99 14.31
CA PHE A 53 9.34 -16.80 12.87
C PHE A 53 8.08 -17.50 12.35
N ALA A 54 7.90 -18.78 12.66
CA ALA A 54 6.75 -19.55 12.20
C ALA A 54 5.41 -18.97 12.72
N ALA A 55 5.36 -18.57 13.98
CA ALA A 55 4.16 -17.98 14.58
C ALA A 55 3.74 -16.66 13.89
N ASN A 56 4.70 -15.79 13.57
CA ASN A 56 4.38 -14.53 12.88
C ASN A 56 4.17 -14.69 11.37
N ALA A 57 4.89 -15.60 10.72
CA ALA A 57 4.61 -15.95 9.33
C ALA A 57 3.19 -16.53 9.15
N ALA A 58 2.66 -17.23 10.16
CA ALA A 58 1.29 -17.71 10.15
C ALA A 58 0.27 -16.58 10.04
N TYR A 59 0.51 -15.40 10.64
CA TYR A 59 -0.40 -14.26 10.50
C TYR A 59 -0.45 -13.74 9.06
N THR A 60 0.68 -13.68 8.36
CA THR A 60 0.69 -13.32 6.93
C THR A 60 -0.10 -14.34 6.11
N SER A 61 0.12 -15.64 6.34
CA SER A 61 -0.65 -16.69 5.64
C SER A 61 -2.15 -16.67 5.95
N LEU A 62 -2.53 -16.34 7.19
CA LEU A 62 -3.94 -16.19 7.57
C LEU A 62 -4.57 -14.95 6.95
N SER A 63 -3.83 -13.85 6.83
CA SER A 63 -4.31 -12.66 6.13
C SER A 63 -4.53 -12.94 4.65
N ASP A 64 -3.60 -13.63 3.99
CA ASP A 64 -3.77 -14.05 2.59
C ASP A 64 -4.99 -14.95 2.41
N LEU A 65 -5.16 -15.93 3.31
CA LEU A 65 -6.31 -16.83 3.31
C LEU A 65 -7.62 -16.06 3.54
N HIS A 66 -7.62 -15.09 4.46
CA HIS A 66 -8.76 -14.22 4.73
C HIS A 66 -9.15 -13.41 3.49
N SER A 67 -8.19 -12.71 2.88
CA SER A 67 -8.39 -11.91 1.66
C SER A 67 -8.88 -12.74 0.49
N LEU A 68 -8.41 -13.99 0.35
CA LEU A 68 -8.93 -14.92 -0.64
C LEU A 68 -10.38 -15.30 -0.34
N CYS A 69 -10.70 -15.69 0.90
CA CYS A 69 -12.06 -16.07 1.31
C CYS A 69 -13.06 -14.92 1.17
N ALA A 70 -12.67 -13.70 1.57
CA ALA A 70 -13.50 -12.50 1.45
C ALA A 70 -13.84 -12.19 -0.01
N ARG A 71 -12.86 -12.28 -0.92
CA ARG A 71 -13.07 -12.08 -2.37
C ARG A 71 -14.07 -13.07 -2.96
N TYR A 72 -14.10 -14.31 -2.49
CA TYR A 72 -15.09 -15.32 -2.94
C TYR A 72 -16.44 -15.22 -2.22
N GLY A 73 -16.52 -14.49 -1.10
CA GLY A 73 -17.71 -14.33 -0.28
C GLY A 73 -18.59 -13.13 -0.65
N ALA A 74 -18.16 -12.26 -1.56
CA ALA A 74 -18.84 -11.02 -1.92
C ALA A 74 -20.31 -11.20 -2.39
N ASP A 75 -20.68 -12.40 -2.86
CA ASP A 75 -22.05 -12.76 -3.25
C ASP A 75 -22.90 -13.31 -2.07
N GLY A 76 -22.49 -13.09 -0.82
CA GLY A 76 -23.21 -13.58 0.38
C GLY A 76 -23.08 -15.08 0.64
N GLY A 77 -22.10 -15.74 0.03
CA GLY A 77 -21.87 -17.19 0.12
C GLY A 77 -20.96 -17.64 1.26
N ALA A 78 -20.62 -18.94 1.26
CA ALA A 78 -19.78 -19.61 2.25
C ALA A 78 -18.39 -18.98 2.48
N GLY A 79 -17.87 -18.21 1.52
CA GLY A 79 -16.58 -17.51 1.65
C GLY A 79 -16.55 -16.47 2.77
N SER A 80 -17.67 -15.78 3.04
CA SER A 80 -17.76 -14.79 4.13
C SER A 80 -17.66 -15.47 5.50
N ALA A 81 -18.43 -16.54 5.70
CA ALA A 81 -18.37 -17.32 6.94
C ALA A 81 -16.98 -17.93 7.19
N LEU A 82 -16.29 -18.38 6.13
CA LEU A 82 -14.93 -18.88 6.25
C LEU A 82 -13.94 -17.78 6.61
N ALA A 83 -14.07 -16.57 6.03
CA ALA A 83 -13.25 -15.42 6.39
C ALA A 83 -13.44 -15.02 7.86
N ASP A 84 -14.67 -15.03 8.37
CA ASP A 84 -14.94 -14.76 9.79
C ASP A 84 -14.32 -15.81 10.73
N ARG A 85 -14.33 -17.08 10.33
CA ARG A 85 -13.65 -18.16 11.06
C ARG A 85 -12.12 -18.00 11.07
N VAL A 86 -11.52 -17.63 9.93
CA VAL A 86 -10.08 -17.30 9.86
C VAL A 86 -9.75 -16.13 10.81
N ARG A 87 -10.58 -15.10 10.83
CA ARG A 87 -10.44 -13.98 11.78
C ARG A 87 -10.54 -14.46 13.22
N ALA A 88 -11.49 -15.34 13.54
CA ALA A 88 -11.65 -15.88 14.89
C ALA A 88 -10.42 -16.68 15.35
N VAL A 89 -9.84 -17.49 14.48
CA VAL A 89 -8.58 -18.23 14.74
C VAL A 89 -7.44 -17.27 15.08
N ALA A 90 -7.31 -16.17 14.34
CA ALA A 90 -6.30 -15.14 14.56
C ALA A 90 -6.57 -14.25 15.79
N SER A 91 -7.80 -14.26 16.31
CA SER A 91 -8.28 -13.39 17.39
C SER A 91 -7.92 -13.88 18.80
N GLY A 92 -7.06 -14.90 18.90
CA GLY A 92 -6.48 -15.33 20.16
C GLY A 92 -5.65 -14.23 20.83
N ARG A 93 -5.82 -14.03 22.14
CA ARG A 93 -5.13 -12.98 22.91
C ARG A 93 -3.62 -13.25 23.03
N CYS A 94 -3.23 -14.52 23.20
CA CYS A 94 -1.83 -14.88 23.38
C CYS A 94 -1.05 -14.73 22.07
N ALA A 95 -1.64 -15.15 20.96
CA ALA A 95 -1.10 -15.05 19.62
C ALA A 95 -0.97 -13.59 19.19
N GLN A 96 -2.02 -12.78 19.42
CA GLN A 96 -1.96 -11.33 19.17
C GLN A 96 -0.85 -10.67 19.98
N HIS A 97 -0.79 -10.97 21.28
CA HIS A 97 0.21 -10.37 22.15
C HIS A 97 1.62 -10.78 21.73
N ALA A 98 1.83 -12.05 21.37
CA ALA A 98 3.12 -12.53 20.86
C ALA A 98 3.51 -11.83 19.55
N ALA A 99 2.59 -11.75 18.58
CA ALA A 99 2.83 -11.10 17.30
C ALA A 99 3.20 -9.62 17.47
N LEU A 100 2.44 -8.91 18.30
CA LEU A 100 2.69 -7.51 18.65
C LEU A 100 4.05 -7.34 19.33
N CYS A 101 4.37 -8.18 20.32
CA CYS A 101 5.64 -8.10 21.04
C CYS A 101 6.84 -8.35 20.12
N LEU A 102 6.77 -9.39 19.29
CA LEU A 102 7.84 -9.75 18.36
C LEU A 102 8.08 -8.65 17.30
N GLY A 103 7.02 -8.15 16.66
CA GLY A 103 7.14 -7.08 15.67
C GLY A 103 7.62 -5.76 16.30
N LEU A 104 7.09 -5.39 17.47
CA LEU A 104 7.46 -4.15 18.16
C LEU A 104 8.91 -4.20 18.68
N ALA A 105 9.40 -5.36 19.12
CA ALA A 105 10.80 -5.51 19.50
C ALA A 105 11.74 -5.24 18.32
N VAL A 106 11.42 -5.82 17.15
CA VAL A 106 12.15 -5.58 15.90
C VAL A 106 12.06 -4.11 15.47
N LEU A 107 10.87 -3.51 15.55
CA LEU A 107 10.66 -2.11 15.18
C LEU A 107 11.46 -1.16 16.09
N CYS A 108 11.40 -1.34 17.41
CA CYS A 108 12.15 -0.55 18.39
C CYS A 108 13.67 -0.67 18.22
N ASP A 109 14.19 -1.87 17.91
CA ASP A 109 15.60 -2.04 17.63
C ASP A 109 16.01 -1.32 16.33
N ALA A 110 15.13 -1.30 15.31
CA ALA A 110 15.37 -0.66 14.03
C ALA A 110 15.30 0.87 14.06
N ASP A 111 14.28 1.47 14.68
CA ASP A 111 14.04 2.93 14.66
C ASP A 111 14.44 3.64 15.97
N GLY A 112 14.67 2.88 17.05
CA GLY A 112 14.94 3.42 18.39
C GLY A 112 13.73 4.14 19.01
N GLY A 113 12.53 3.90 18.48
CA GLY A 113 11.28 4.52 18.91
C GLY A 113 10.64 3.84 20.13
N PRO A 114 9.46 4.33 20.56
CA PRO A 114 8.84 3.89 21.81
C PRO A 114 8.34 2.45 21.73
N ALA A 115 8.47 1.72 22.85
CA ALA A 115 7.98 0.36 23.02
C ALA A 115 6.53 0.29 23.56
N TYR A 116 5.81 1.41 23.56
CA TYR A 116 4.39 1.52 23.96
C TYR A 116 4.01 0.79 25.26
N GLY A 117 4.87 0.87 26.28
CA GLY A 117 4.63 0.26 27.58
C GLY A 117 5.06 -1.20 27.71
N MET A 118 5.72 -1.78 26.70
CA MET A 118 6.32 -3.11 26.81
C MET A 118 7.36 -3.14 27.95
N PRO A 119 7.32 -4.14 28.84
CA PRO A 119 8.31 -4.28 29.91
C PRO A 119 9.74 -4.40 29.35
N PRO A 120 10.73 -3.66 29.89
CA PRO A 120 12.11 -3.71 29.39
C PRO A 120 12.72 -5.12 29.42
N GLY A 121 12.37 -5.91 30.44
CA GLY A 121 12.83 -7.29 30.57
C GLY A 121 12.27 -8.24 29.51
N LEU A 122 11.07 -7.95 28.99
CA LEU A 122 10.49 -8.69 27.86
C LEU A 122 11.13 -8.22 26.55
N LEU A 123 11.24 -6.91 26.34
CA LEU A 123 11.89 -6.35 25.15
C LEU A 123 13.32 -6.87 24.97
N ALA A 124 14.09 -6.97 26.06
CA ALA A 124 15.46 -7.50 26.04
C ALA A 124 15.54 -9.01 25.75
N ALA A 125 14.46 -9.76 25.99
CA ALA A 125 14.40 -11.21 25.77
C ALA A 125 13.88 -11.59 24.38
N LEU A 126 13.33 -10.63 23.62
CA LEU A 126 12.73 -10.88 22.32
C LEU A 126 13.78 -10.81 21.20
N PRO A 127 13.58 -11.58 20.11
CA PRO A 127 14.49 -11.58 19.00
C PRO A 127 14.51 -10.24 18.29
N THR A 128 15.72 -9.74 18.03
CA THR A 128 15.95 -8.52 17.24
C THR A 128 16.49 -8.83 15.84
N GLY A 129 16.79 -10.10 15.54
CA GLY A 129 17.33 -10.53 14.25
C GLY A 129 18.82 -10.25 14.04
N LYS A 130 19.61 -10.15 15.13
CA LYS A 130 21.07 -9.94 15.13
C LYS A 130 21.89 -11.11 14.57
N GLU A 131 21.34 -12.31 14.61
CA GLU A 131 22.16 -13.54 14.61
C GLU A 131 22.59 -14.04 13.22
N ASP A 132 21.92 -13.60 12.14
CA ASP A 132 22.16 -14.15 10.79
C ASP A 132 23.20 -13.35 9.96
N HIS A 133 23.80 -12.29 10.51
CA HIS A 133 24.75 -11.43 9.78
C HIS A 133 26.01 -11.10 10.60
N ALA A 134 27.06 -10.63 9.91
CA ALA A 134 28.25 -10.08 10.57
C ALA A 134 27.82 -9.10 11.67
N PRO A 135 28.50 -9.06 12.83
CA PRO A 135 28.06 -8.32 14.02
C PRO A 135 27.79 -6.82 13.78
N ASP A 136 28.31 -6.25 12.69
CA ASP A 136 28.13 -4.86 12.29
C ASP A 136 27.11 -4.66 11.15
N SER A 137 26.39 -5.70 10.74
CA SER A 137 25.41 -5.59 9.67
C SER A 137 24.21 -4.77 10.14
N ARG A 138 24.01 -3.66 9.43
CA ARG A 138 22.83 -2.81 9.57
C ARG A 138 21.59 -3.40 8.88
N ILE A 139 21.78 -4.41 8.03
CA ILE A 139 20.70 -5.04 7.27
C ILE A 139 19.94 -6.02 8.18
N MET A 140 18.62 -5.91 8.18
CA MET A 140 17.72 -6.80 8.90
C MET A 140 17.66 -8.16 8.22
N SER A 141 17.61 -9.23 9.01
CA SER A 141 17.36 -10.57 8.47
C SER A 141 15.92 -10.71 7.96
N ALA A 142 15.70 -11.65 7.04
CA ALA A 142 14.37 -11.99 6.53
C ALA A 142 13.40 -12.38 7.67
N LYS A 143 13.92 -12.99 8.75
CA LYS A 143 13.11 -13.31 9.94
C LYS A 143 12.58 -12.04 10.60
N ALA A 144 13.41 -11.01 10.77
CA ALA A 144 13.01 -9.75 11.36
C ALA A 144 11.98 -9.02 10.49
N ALA A 145 12.18 -8.98 9.16
CA ALA A 145 11.18 -8.45 8.23
C ALA A 145 9.84 -9.21 8.31
N ALA A 146 9.88 -10.54 8.45
CA ALA A 146 8.68 -11.35 8.67
C ALA A 146 7.98 -11.06 10.02
N GLN A 147 8.72 -10.72 11.09
CA GLN A 147 8.09 -10.29 12.35
C GLN A 147 7.31 -8.98 12.17
N LEU A 148 7.86 -8.01 11.42
CA LEU A 148 7.17 -6.76 11.12
C LEU A 148 5.91 -7.00 10.30
N ARG A 149 5.99 -7.80 9.22
CA ARG A 149 4.82 -8.17 8.41
C ARG A 149 3.78 -8.92 9.24
N GLY A 150 4.18 -9.90 10.04
CA GLY A 150 3.27 -10.65 10.90
C GLY A 150 2.50 -9.76 11.88
N MET A 151 3.18 -8.77 12.48
CA MET A 151 2.52 -7.77 13.33
C MET A 151 1.49 -6.92 12.56
N VAL A 152 1.86 -6.39 11.39
CA VAL A 152 0.97 -5.57 10.55
C VAL A 152 -0.23 -6.41 10.06
N SER A 153 0.01 -7.66 9.62
CA SER A 153 -1.02 -8.64 9.27
C SER A 153 -1.97 -8.93 10.44
N MET A 154 -1.45 -9.08 11.65
CA MET A 154 -2.25 -9.31 12.86
C MET A 154 -3.13 -8.11 13.19
N LEU A 155 -2.54 -6.90 13.21
CA LEU A 155 -3.27 -5.65 13.48
C LEU A 155 -4.43 -5.48 12.50
N TRP A 156 -4.20 -5.81 11.24
CA TRP A 156 -5.23 -5.77 10.21
C TRP A 156 -6.34 -6.78 10.45
N LEU A 157 -5.97 -8.06 10.59
CA LEU A 157 -6.91 -9.18 10.59
C LEU A 157 -7.85 -9.13 11.80
N VAL A 158 -7.32 -8.78 12.97
CA VAL A 158 -8.06 -8.72 14.24
C VAL A 158 -8.85 -7.40 14.39
N GLY A 159 -8.42 -6.33 13.71
CA GLY A 159 -9.09 -5.05 13.74
C GLY A 159 -8.86 -4.26 15.04
N PRO A 160 -9.82 -3.43 15.50
CA PRO A 160 -9.60 -2.42 16.53
C PRO A 160 -9.48 -2.95 17.96
N ALA A 161 -9.20 -4.25 18.15
CA ALA A 161 -8.81 -4.82 19.43
C ALA A 161 -7.54 -4.12 19.97
N PRO A 162 -7.18 -4.27 21.26
CA PRO A 162 -5.95 -3.69 21.80
C PRO A 162 -4.75 -3.93 20.86
N PRO A 163 -4.01 -2.88 20.45
CA PRO A 163 -3.85 -1.58 21.12
C PRO A 163 -4.87 -0.49 20.72
N GLY A 164 -5.87 -0.81 19.89
CA GLY A 164 -6.89 0.12 19.38
C GLY A 164 -6.50 0.77 18.05
N ARG A 165 -7.49 1.29 17.31
CA ARG A 165 -7.35 1.80 15.93
C ARG A 165 -6.16 2.74 15.73
N ARG A 166 -6.07 3.79 16.55
CA ARG A 166 -5.02 4.81 16.40
C ARG A 166 -3.63 4.27 16.69
N ALA A 167 -3.50 3.40 17.67
CA ALA A 167 -2.22 2.79 18.00
C ALA A 167 -1.79 1.79 16.92
N ALA A 168 -2.73 1.02 16.36
CA ALA A 168 -2.50 0.15 15.21
C ALA A 168 -2.01 0.96 14.00
N LEU A 169 -2.74 2.03 13.62
CA LEU A 169 -2.33 2.92 12.54
C LEU A 169 -0.95 3.55 12.81
N ALA A 170 -0.68 4.02 14.03
CA ALA A 170 0.62 4.60 14.37
C ALA A 170 1.77 3.58 14.25
N LEU A 171 1.52 2.31 14.59
CA LEU A 171 2.49 1.22 14.42
C LEU A 171 2.73 0.93 12.94
N ASP A 172 1.66 0.77 12.14
CA ASP A 172 1.76 0.52 10.71
C ASP A 172 2.51 1.66 10.00
N MET A 173 2.17 2.91 10.31
CA MET A 173 2.84 4.08 9.76
C MET A 173 4.33 4.10 10.12
N ARG A 174 4.72 3.69 11.33
CA ARG A 174 6.15 3.55 11.70
C ARG A 174 6.85 2.48 10.88
N VAL A 175 6.22 1.33 10.66
CA VAL A 175 6.78 0.26 9.81
C VAL A 175 6.95 0.74 8.36
N GLY A 176 5.95 1.45 7.82
CA GLY A 176 6.02 2.03 6.49
C GLY A 176 7.14 3.06 6.34
N TRP A 177 7.28 3.98 7.29
CA TRP A 177 8.38 4.96 7.28
C TRP A 177 9.75 4.30 7.43
N LEU A 178 9.85 3.23 8.24
CA LEU A 178 11.08 2.42 8.31
C LEU A 178 11.45 1.84 6.94
N ALA A 179 10.48 1.35 6.16
CA ALA A 179 10.74 0.83 4.82
C ALA A 179 11.21 1.91 3.85
N VAL A 180 10.58 3.10 3.88
CA VAL A 180 11.02 4.27 3.10
C VAL A 180 12.43 4.70 3.46
N ASP A 181 12.74 4.82 4.75
CA ASP A 181 14.07 5.22 5.22
C ASP A 181 15.13 4.16 4.93
N SER A 182 14.75 2.88 4.92
CA SER A 182 15.61 1.79 4.47
C SER A 182 15.96 1.92 2.99
N ALA A 183 14.98 2.19 2.12
CA ALA A 183 15.19 2.39 0.69
C ALA A 183 16.10 3.59 0.41
N ARG A 184 15.86 4.71 1.09
CA ARG A 184 16.72 5.90 1.00
C ARG A 184 18.15 5.61 1.45
N ALA A 185 18.34 4.86 2.53
CA ALA A 185 19.65 4.50 3.03
C ALA A 185 20.41 3.59 2.04
N LEU A 186 19.74 2.62 1.42
CA LEU A 186 20.36 1.77 0.38
C LEU A 186 20.73 2.59 -0.86
N ALA A 187 19.85 3.48 -1.32
CA ALA A 187 20.13 4.37 -2.44
C ALA A 187 21.32 5.30 -2.17
N ALA A 188 21.43 5.82 -0.94
CA ALA A 188 22.54 6.67 -0.52
C ALA A 188 23.87 5.91 -0.44
N ALA A 189 23.86 4.63 -0.02
CA ALA A 189 25.08 3.81 0.03
C ALA A 189 25.65 3.50 -1.37
N GLY A 190 24.80 3.43 -2.39
CA GLY A 190 25.22 3.25 -3.79
C GLY A 190 25.68 4.52 -4.50
N GLY A 191 25.37 5.70 -3.95
CA GLY A 191 25.74 6.99 -4.52
C GLY A 191 26.92 7.63 -3.77
N SER A 192 28.03 7.91 -4.45
CA SER A 192 29.20 8.60 -3.89
C SER A 192 28.94 10.08 -3.45
N GLY A 193 27.68 10.50 -3.34
CA GLY A 193 27.29 11.87 -3.02
C GLY A 193 26.86 12.01 -1.56
N GLY A 194 27.79 12.44 -0.70
CA GLY A 194 27.48 12.83 0.67
C GLY A 194 26.53 14.03 0.70
N GLY A 195 25.36 13.86 1.31
CA GLY A 195 24.45 14.99 1.48
C GLY A 195 23.05 14.63 1.93
N LEU A 196 22.91 14.47 3.25
CA LEU A 196 21.79 14.82 4.13
C LEU A 196 21.58 13.71 5.15
N ALA A 197 22.10 13.96 6.37
CA ALA A 197 21.88 13.15 7.55
C ALA A 197 20.40 13.25 7.99
N ALA A 198 19.49 12.67 7.21
CA ALA A 198 18.23 12.21 7.76
C ALA A 198 18.55 11.21 8.86
N ARG A 199 17.77 11.22 9.96
CA ARG A 199 17.94 10.33 11.11
C ARG A 199 17.83 8.88 10.63
N MET A 200 18.99 8.35 10.28
CA MET A 200 19.13 7.06 9.64
C MET A 200 18.71 5.97 10.63
N PRO A 201 17.83 5.03 10.25
CA PRO A 201 17.35 4.00 11.17
C PRO A 201 18.52 3.10 11.57
N ARG A 202 18.57 2.67 12.83
CA ARG A 202 19.65 1.81 13.35
C ARG A 202 19.77 0.51 12.58
N ARG A 203 18.65 0.03 12.02
CA ARG A 203 18.60 -1.07 11.06
C ARG A 203 17.83 -0.69 9.81
N ILE A 204 18.18 -1.30 8.70
CA ILE A 204 17.49 -1.14 7.43
C ILE A 204 17.00 -2.49 6.93
N LEU A 205 15.84 -2.51 6.29
CA LEU A 205 15.35 -3.69 5.58
C LEU A 205 16.31 -4.08 4.45
N ALA A 206 16.39 -5.39 4.17
CA ALA A 206 17.03 -5.88 2.96
C ALA A 206 16.25 -5.40 1.73
N ALA A 207 16.94 -5.22 0.59
CA ALA A 207 16.34 -4.71 -0.65
C ALA A 207 15.07 -5.48 -1.03
N ASP A 208 15.12 -6.81 -0.97
CA ASP A 208 14.03 -7.71 -1.35
C ASP A 208 12.80 -7.60 -0.41
N ASP A 209 12.98 -7.11 0.81
CA ASP A 209 11.91 -6.97 1.81
C ASP A 209 11.27 -5.57 1.82
N ILE A 210 11.94 -4.55 1.28
CA ILE A 210 11.49 -3.14 1.36
C ILE A 210 10.10 -2.97 0.76
N PHE A 211 9.92 -3.40 -0.49
CA PHE A 211 8.66 -3.16 -1.19
C PHE A 211 7.54 -4.01 -0.58
N ALA A 212 7.81 -5.28 -0.27
CA ALA A 212 6.83 -6.18 0.33
C ALA A 212 6.35 -5.71 1.72
N VAL A 213 7.24 -5.17 2.56
CA VAL A 213 6.84 -4.60 3.86
C VAL A 213 6.02 -3.31 3.65
N ALA A 214 6.45 -2.44 2.73
CA ALA A 214 5.80 -1.17 2.44
C ALA A 214 4.38 -1.33 1.90
N THR A 215 4.16 -2.25 0.95
CA THR A 215 2.84 -2.48 0.35
C THR A 215 1.86 -3.11 1.34
N VAL A 216 2.31 -4.10 2.13
CA VAL A 216 1.50 -4.71 3.20
C VAL A 216 1.04 -3.64 4.19
N VAL A 217 1.91 -2.71 4.58
CA VAL A 217 1.53 -1.59 5.45
C VAL A 217 0.44 -0.73 4.81
N LEU A 218 0.60 -0.33 3.53
CA LEU A 218 -0.40 0.50 2.86
C LEU A 218 -1.75 -0.20 2.75
N GLU A 219 -1.77 -1.42 2.22
CA GLU A 219 -3.00 -2.22 2.05
C GLU A 219 -3.76 -2.36 3.36
N TYR A 220 -3.05 -2.69 4.43
CA TYR A 220 -3.68 -3.03 5.70
C TYR A 220 -4.03 -1.81 6.54
N SER A 221 -3.26 -0.73 6.45
CA SER A 221 -3.56 0.47 7.23
C SER A 221 -4.70 1.32 6.64
N TRP A 222 -5.05 1.11 5.36
CA TRP A 222 -6.13 1.84 4.70
C TRP A 222 -7.48 1.72 5.44
N GLN A 223 -7.78 0.55 5.99
CA GLN A 223 -9.01 0.34 6.77
C GLN A 223 -9.11 1.20 8.05
N PHE A 224 -7.97 1.66 8.58
CA PHE A 224 -7.94 2.50 9.79
C PHE A 224 -8.14 3.99 9.46
N VAL A 225 -7.94 4.35 8.20
CA VAL A 225 -8.08 5.71 7.66
C VAL A 225 -9.52 5.99 7.22
N LEU A 226 -10.20 4.97 6.65
CA LEU A 226 -11.57 5.10 6.17
C LEU A 226 -12.57 5.43 7.31
N PRO A 227 -13.52 6.36 7.10
CA PRO A 227 -14.59 6.61 8.05
C PRO A 227 -15.48 5.36 8.23
N PRO A 228 -15.87 4.98 9.46
CA PRO A 228 -16.98 4.05 9.66
C PRO A 228 -18.24 4.63 9.04
N THR A 229 -18.96 3.81 8.29
CA THR A 229 -20.21 4.15 7.63
C THR A 229 -21.18 4.78 8.63
N GLY A 230 -21.60 6.03 8.38
CA GLY A 230 -22.64 6.72 9.18
C GLY A 230 -22.15 7.64 10.31
N VAL A 231 -20.85 7.89 10.46
CA VAL A 231 -20.32 8.87 11.44
C VAL A 231 -20.02 10.20 10.74
N SER A 232 -20.57 11.30 11.25
CA SER A 232 -20.31 12.65 10.72
C SER A 232 -18.82 13.02 10.80
N GLU A 233 -18.33 13.48 9.66
CA GLU A 233 -16.93 13.59 9.27
C GLU A 233 -16.35 14.96 9.63
N THR A 234 -16.24 15.24 10.93
CA THR A 234 -15.70 16.52 11.45
C THR A 234 -14.44 16.37 12.30
N ASP A 235 -13.85 15.18 12.34
CA ASP A 235 -12.64 14.93 13.16
C ASP A 235 -11.38 15.32 12.38
N SER A 236 -10.91 16.56 12.56
CA SER A 236 -9.65 17.08 12.01
C SER A 236 -8.45 16.14 12.19
N LEU A 237 -8.45 15.34 13.27
CA LEU A 237 -7.41 14.35 13.53
C LEU A 237 -7.45 13.19 12.52
N ARG A 238 -8.63 12.76 12.08
CA ARG A 238 -8.74 11.71 11.05
C ARG A 238 -8.32 12.21 9.67
N ALA A 239 -8.65 13.45 9.33
CA ALA A 239 -8.14 14.07 8.11
C ALA A 239 -6.61 14.09 8.11
N ALA A 240 -5.99 14.43 9.25
CA ALA A 240 -4.53 14.39 9.41
C ALA A 240 -3.96 12.95 9.36
N GLU A 241 -4.65 11.97 9.93
CA GLU A 241 -4.31 10.53 9.82
C GLU A 241 -4.34 10.09 8.34
N ALA A 242 -5.38 10.47 7.59
CA ALA A 242 -5.53 10.18 6.17
C ALA A 242 -4.46 10.85 5.30
N ALA A 243 -4.23 12.14 5.49
CA ALA A 243 -3.14 12.85 4.81
C ALA A 243 -1.77 12.28 5.18
N GLY A 244 -1.61 11.80 6.42
CA GLY A 244 -0.44 11.05 6.87
C GLY A 244 -0.22 9.78 6.06
N TRP A 245 -1.25 8.97 5.89
CA TRP A 245 -1.23 7.75 5.08
C TRP A 245 -0.86 8.05 3.62
N TRP A 246 -1.49 9.06 3.00
CA TRP A 246 -1.17 9.44 1.62
C TRP A 246 0.26 9.97 1.45
N ARG A 247 0.81 10.69 2.45
CA ARG A 247 2.23 11.07 2.45
C ARG A 247 3.15 9.85 2.45
N LEU A 248 2.80 8.82 3.22
CA LEU A 248 3.55 7.56 3.24
C LEU A 248 3.43 6.86 1.88
N ALA A 249 2.23 6.76 1.31
CA ALA A 249 2.03 6.16 -0.01
C ALA A 249 2.85 6.85 -1.11
N ALA A 250 2.86 8.18 -1.12
CA ALA A 250 3.69 8.98 -2.03
C ALA A 250 5.19 8.75 -1.82
N ALA A 251 5.64 8.59 -0.57
CA ALA A 251 7.04 8.29 -0.25
C ALA A 251 7.44 6.87 -0.67
N ILE A 252 6.55 5.88 -0.51
CA ILE A 252 6.75 4.50 -0.97
C ILE A 252 6.87 4.45 -2.49
N ALA A 253 5.96 5.10 -3.22
CA ALA A 253 6.03 5.21 -4.68
C ALA A 253 7.32 5.88 -5.16
N ALA A 254 7.81 6.87 -4.41
CA ALA A 254 9.02 7.59 -4.73
C ALA A 254 10.30 6.77 -4.51
N ASP A 255 10.39 6.11 -3.36
CA ASP A 255 11.66 5.64 -2.80
C ASP A 255 11.72 4.11 -2.67
N ALA A 256 10.62 3.42 -2.39
CA ALA A 256 10.58 1.96 -2.24
C ALA A 256 10.26 1.22 -3.55
N LEU A 257 9.55 1.86 -4.48
CA LEU A 257 9.16 1.26 -5.77
C LEU A 257 10.34 0.71 -6.62
N PRO A 258 11.55 1.30 -6.63
CA PRO A 258 12.70 0.69 -7.32
C PRO A 258 13.13 -0.68 -6.79
N HIS A 259 12.66 -1.07 -5.60
CA HIS A 259 12.90 -2.37 -4.98
C HIS A 259 11.71 -3.33 -5.16
N ALA A 260 10.71 -2.96 -5.98
CA ALA A 260 9.60 -3.84 -6.27
C ALA A 260 10.06 -5.07 -7.06
N PRO A 261 9.70 -6.30 -6.63
CA PRO A 261 9.88 -7.47 -7.45
C PRO A 261 9.14 -7.33 -8.79
N ASP A 262 9.65 -8.01 -9.81
CA ASP A 262 9.03 -8.01 -11.14
C ASP A 262 7.55 -8.39 -11.04
N GLY A 263 6.69 -7.54 -11.61
CA GLY A 263 5.25 -7.75 -11.64
C GLY A 263 4.50 -7.48 -10.34
N GLN A 264 5.09 -6.81 -9.34
CA GLN A 264 4.39 -6.39 -8.12
C GLN A 264 4.13 -4.88 -8.03
N ALA A 265 4.69 -4.10 -8.95
CA ALA A 265 4.53 -2.65 -8.97
C ALA A 265 3.09 -2.20 -9.25
N ASP A 266 2.30 -3.00 -9.97
CA ASP A 266 0.89 -2.77 -10.25
C ASP A 266 0.02 -2.73 -8.98
N MET A 267 0.33 -3.54 -7.96
CA MET A 267 -0.34 -3.53 -6.66
C MET A 267 -0.36 -2.13 -6.03
N LEU A 268 0.73 -1.36 -6.20
CA LEU A 268 0.77 0.01 -5.69
C LEU A 268 -0.18 0.93 -6.46
N GLY A 269 -0.45 0.67 -7.74
CA GLY A 269 -1.46 1.39 -8.49
C GLY A 269 -2.86 1.17 -7.92
N ASP A 270 -3.20 -0.07 -7.58
CA ASP A 270 -4.48 -0.41 -6.94
C ASP A 270 -4.64 0.28 -5.59
N LEU A 271 -3.55 0.38 -4.82
CA LEU A 271 -3.53 1.06 -3.51
C LEU A 271 -3.59 2.59 -3.62
N LEU A 272 -3.16 3.17 -4.74
CA LEU A 272 -3.23 4.61 -4.99
C LEU A 272 -4.56 5.03 -5.65
N ASP A 273 -5.50 4.10 -5.79
CA ASP A 273 -6.81 4.39 -6.37
C ASP A 273 -7.65 5.33 -5.49
N LEU A 274 -8.53 6.09 -6.13
CA LEU A 274 -9.46 7.03 -5.49
C LEU A 274 -10.88 6.73 -5.96
N PRO A 275 -11.52 5.66 -5.46
CA PRO A 275 -12.81 5.21 -5.94
C PRO A 275 -13.88 6.29 -5.81
N GLU A 276 -13.90 7.07 -4.73
CA GLU A 276 -14.87 8.16 -4.55
C GLU A 276 -14.61 9.30 -5.53
N GLY A 277 -13.34 9.68 -5.71
CA GLY A 277 -12.93 10.68 -6.68
C GLY A 277 -13.37 10.33 -8.10
N ARG A 278 -13.21 9.07 -8.52
CA ARG A 278 -13.63 8.61 -9.86
C ARG A 278 -15.15 8.60 -10.03
N LEU A 279 -15.89 8.24 -8.99
CA LEU A 279 -17.35 8.19 -9.03
C LEU A 279 -17.98 9.55 -9.33
N LEU A 280 -17.32 10.67 -8.97
CA LEU A 280 -17.78 12.01 -9.30
C LEU A 280 -17.84 12.24 -10.81
N VAL A 281 -16.88 11.72 -11.57
CA VAL A 281 -16.80 11.89 -13.02
C VAL A 281 -17.76 10.96 -13.75
N CYS A 282 -17.85 9.70 -13.32
CA CYS A 282 -18.67 8.68 -13.99
C CYS A 282 -20.17 8.97 -13.96
N ARG A 283 -20.67 9.81 -13.05
CA ARG A 283 -22.11 10.15 -12.95
C ARG A 283 -22.55 11.26 -13.91
N GLY A 284 -21.69 11.69 -14.84
CA GLY A 284 -22.01 12.78 -15.78
C GLY A 284 -22.17 14.15 -15.09
N ALA A 285 -21.77 14.24 -13.82
CA ALA A 285 -21.72 15.50 -13.10
C ALA A 285 -20.50 16.28 -13.60
N LEU A 286 -20.67 17.02 -14.70
CA LEU A 286 -19.72 18.05 -15.13
C LEU A 286 -19.52 19.15 -14.06
N SER A 287 -20.34 19.12 -13.00
CA SER A 287 -20.22 19.95 -11.82
C SER A 287 -19.64 19.14 -10.67
N LEU A 288 -18.33 19.21 -10.53
CA LEU A 288 -17.63 18.85 -9.30
C LEU A 288 -18.23 19.61 -8.10
N PRO A 289 -18.35 18.99 -6.90
CA PRO A 289 -18.73 19.73 -5.71
C PRO A 289 -17.78 20.90 -5.43
N PRO A 290 -18.23 21.97 -4.75
CA PRO A 290 -17.37 23.12 -4.47
C PRO A 290 -16.19 22.76 -3.55
N GLU A 291 -16.37 21.78 -2.69
CA GLU A 291 -15.34 21.25 -1.80
C GLU A 291 -14.90 19.86 -2.27
N PRO A 292 -13.60 19.52 -2.17
CA PRO A 292 -13.11 18.19 -2.48
C PRO A 292 -13.71 17.15 -1.55
N PRO A 293 -14.04 15.94 -2.04
CA PRO A 293 -14.29 14.80 -1.17
C PRO A 293 -13.15 14.59 -0.17
N PRO A 294 -13.43 14.13 1.05
CA PRO A 294 -12.44 13.90 2.10
C PRO A 294 -11.24 13.06 1.65
N GLU A 295 -11.50 11.98 0.90
CA GLU A 295 -10.47 11.10 0.33
C GLU A 295 -9.54 11.87 -0.62
N VAL A 296 -10.11 12.66 -1.53
CA VAL A 296 -9.39 13.48 -2.51
C VAL A 296 -8.61 14.60 -1.80
N ALA A 297 -9.21 15.25 -0.81
CA ALA A 297 -8.57 16.29 -0.01
C ALA A 297 -7.32 15.74 0.71
N ALA A 298 -7.47 14.60 1.39
CA ALA A 298 -6.38 13.93 2.09
C ALA A 298 -5.27 13.47 1.12
N ALA A 299 -5.62 12.98 -0.07
CA ALA A 299 -4.66 12.59 -1.10
C ALA A 299 -3.86 13.78 -1.64
N LEU A 300 -4.53 14.92 -1.86
CA LEU A 300 -3.88 16.15 -2.31
C LEU A 300 -2.96 16.74 -1.23
N GLU A 301 -3.42 16.82 0.02
CA GLU A 301 -2.59 17.19 1.17
C GLU A 301 -1.40 16.22 1.34
N GLY A 302 -1.66 14.94 1.04
CA GLY A 302 -0.69 13.85 1.00
C GLY A 302 0.42 14.01 -0.05
N GLY A 303 0.23 14.89 -1.03
CA GLY A 303 1.16 15.13 -2.13
C GLY A 303 1.00 14.20 -3.32
N LEU A 304 -0.18 13.57 -3.49
CA LEU A 304 -0.44 12.62 -4.58
C LEU A 304 -0.18 13.22 -5.97
N LEU A 305 -0.50 14.50 -6.22
CA LEU A 305 -0.21 15.14 -7.51
C LEU A 305 1.28 15.13 -7.86
N ARG A 306 2.14 15.44 -6.89
CA ARG A 306 3.61 15.40 -7.08
C ARG A 306 4.09 13.98 -7.29
N CYS A 307 3.49 13.02 -6.58
CA CYS A 307 3.76 11.60 -6.76
C CYS A 307 3.46 11.16 -8.20
N LEU A 308 2.24 11.43 -8.69
CA LEU A 308 1.82 11.08 -10.05
C LEU A 308 2.69 11.76 -11.11
N GLU A 309 3.06 13.02 -10.92
CA GLU A 309 3.95 13.73 -11.85
C GLU A 309 5.32 13.04 -11.94
N ARG A 310 5.88 12.65 -10.78
CA ARG A 310 7.16 11.93 -10.73
C ARG A 310 7.05 10.56 -11.38
N LEU A 311 5.97 9.80 -11.10
CA LEU A 311 5.72 8.50 -11.72
C LEU A 311 5.64 8.64 -13.24
N MET A 312 4.84 9.60 -13.75
CA MET A 312 4.73 9.87 -15.19
C MET A 312 6.06 10.23 -15.81
N ARG A 313 6.82 11.12 -15.16
CA ARG A 313 8.14 11.53 -15.66
C ARG A 313 9.11 10.36 -15.74
N ARG A 314 9.06 9.41 -14.79
CA ARG A 314 9.91 8.21 -14.79
C ARG A 314 9.43 7.17 -15.79
N ALA A 315 8.14 6.92 -15.88
CA ALA A 315 7.53 6.06 -16.90
C ALA A 315 7.84 6.55 -18.34
N GLY A 316 7.97 7.86 -18.54
CA GLY A 316 8.43 8.40 -19.83
C GLY A 316 9.88 8.11 -20.19
N ARG A 317 10.73 7.85 -19.19
CA ARG A 317 12.14 7.45 -19.42
C ARG A 317 12.27 5.94 -19.54
N ASP A 318 11.41 5.21 -18.83
CA ASP A 318 11.36 3.75 -18.87
C ASP A 318 9.89 3.27 -18.94
N PRO A 319 9.34 3.12 -20.17
CA PRO A 319 7.94 2.72 -20.37
C PRO A 319 7.61 1.29 -19.91
N GLN A 320 8.63 0.46 -19.68
CA GLN A 320 8.47 -0.91 -19.17
C GLN A 320 8.80 -1.01 -17.67
N GLY A 321 9.29 0.08 -17.08
CA GLY A 321 9.68 0.14 -15.69
C GLY A 321 8.51 0.07 -14.69
N PRO A 322 8.84 -0.05 -13.39
CA PRO A 322 7.84 -0.19 -12.34
C PRO A 322 6.91 1.02 -12.24
N GLU A 323 7.38 2.24 -12.48
CA GLU A 323 6.51 3.43 -12.50
C GLU A 323 5.45 3.38 -13.60
N ALA A 324 5.78 2.81 -14.76
CA ALA A 324 4.81 2.62 -15.83
C ALA A 324 3.78 1.55 -15.45
N ALA A 325 4.18 0.50 -14.74
CA ALA A 325 3.25 -0.52 -14.24
C ALA A 325 2.23 0.04 -13.24
N VAL A 326 2.67 0.90 -12.30
CA VAL A 326 1.77 1.61 -11.37
C VAL A 326 0.73 2.43 -12.13
N LEU A 327 1.17 3.23 -13.11
CA LEU A 327 0.26 4.06 -13.91
C LEU A 327 -0.69 3.25 -14.77
N ARG A 328 -0.24 2.09 -15.28
CA ARG A 328 -1.08 1.15 -16.03
C ARG A 328 -2.17 0.56 -15.16
N SER A 329 -1.86 0.10 -13.94
CA SER A 329 -2.88 -0.35 -12.99
C SER A 329 -3.88 0.78 -12.69
N LEU A 330 -3.40 1.99 -12.33
CA LEU A 330 -4.27 3.15 -12.10
C LEU A 330 -5.18 3.48 -13.29
N GLY A 331 -4.71 3.27 -14.52
CA GLY A 331 -5.49 3.49 -15.74
C GLY A 331 -6.40 2.32 -16.15
N GLY A 332 -6.17 1.12 -15.62
CA GLY A 332 -6.82 -0.14 -16.02
C GLY A 332 -7.82 -0.70 -15.01
N LEU A 333 -8.07 -0.02 -13.89
CA LEU A 333 -9.07 -0.40 -12.89
C LEU A 333 -10.51 -0.26 -13.44
N GLY A 334 -10.96 -1.26 -14.22
CA GLY A 334 -12.33 -1.41 -14.75
C GLY A 334 -12.66 -0.58 -16.00
N ASP A 335 -13.95 -0.40 -16.31
CA ASP A 335 -14.51 0.46 -17.39
C ASP A 335 -14.26 1.98 -17.16
N ARG A 336 -13.17 2.36 -16.48
CA ARG A 336 -12.96 3.72 -15.99
C ARG A 336 -11.68 4.32 -16.52
N SER A 337 -11.84 5.39 -17.29
CA SER A 337 -10.73 6.10 -17.91
C SER A 337 -9.79 6.70 -16.87
N PHE A 338 -8.48 6.69 -17.14
CA PHE A 338 -7.47 7.41 -16.34
C PHE A 338 -7.78 8.91 -16.15
N TRP A 339 -8.55 9.51 -17.05
CA TRP A 339 -9.04 10.89 -16.89
C TRP A 339 -10.00 11.05 -15.71
N SER A 340 -10.87 10.06 -15.47
CA SER A 340 -11.78 10.08 -14.31
C SER A 340 -11.04 10.15 -12.97
N TYR A 341 -9.80 9.66 -12.94
CA TYR A 341 -8.90 9.73 -11.79
C TYR A 341 -8.16 11.06 -11.69
N LEU A 342 -7.67 11.58 -12.82
CA LEU A 342 -6.91 12.83 -12.84
C LEU A 342 -7.80 14.05 -12.62
N MET A 343 -9.01 14.07 -13.17
CA MET A 343 -9.86 15.26 -13.15
C MET A 343 -10.15 15.81 -11.74
N PRO A 344 -10.53 15.01 -10.71
CA PRO A 344 -10.76 15.55 -9.38
C PRO A 344 -9.46 16.10 -8.77
N LEU A 345 -8.33 15.43 -9.01
CA LEU A 345 -7.03 15.88 -8.53
C LEU A 345 -6.59 17.20 -9.16
N LEU A 346 -6.84 17.38 -10.45
CA LEU A 346 -6.52 18.62 -11.16
C LEU A 346 -7.45 19.77 -10.76
N ALA A 347 -8.72 19.50 -10.49
CA ALA A 347 -9.70 20.51 -10.14
C ALA A 347 -9.52 21.06 -8.73
N TYR A 348 -9.20 20.21 -7.75
CA TYR A 348 -9.03 20.61 -6.36
C TYR A 348 -7.57 20.84 -5.94
N GLY A 349 -6.63 20.41 -6.78
CA GLY A 349 -5.21 20.49 -6.47
C GLY A 349 -4.61 21.88 -6.55
N GLU A 350 -3.42 22.02 -5.96
CA GLU A 350 -2.67 23.27 -6.05
C GLU A 350 -2.30 23.57 -7.52
N PRO A 351 -2.59 24.78 -8.05
CA PRO A 351 -2.50 25.05 -9.48
C PRO A 351 -1.12 24.80 -10.10
N ARG A 352 -0.02 25.06 -9.38
CA ARG A 352 1.33 24.83 -9.91
C ARG A 352 1.64 23.34 -10.04
N GLN A 353 1.20 22.52 -9.09
CA GLN A 353 1.34 21.06 -9.17
C GLN A 353 0.48 20.46 -10.26
N ALA A 354 -0.76 20.90 -10.41
CA ALA A 354 -1.64 20.48 -11.50
C ALA A 354 -1.04 20.84 -12.86
N ALA A 355 -0.54 22.07 -13.02
CA ALA A 355 0.13 22.51 -14.25
C ALA A 355 1.40 21.69 -14.56
N ALA A 356 2.18 21.34 -13.54
CA ALA A 356 3.37 20.49 -13.71
C ALA A 356 2.98 19.08 -14.19
N LEU A 357 1.92 18.49 -13.62
CA LEU A 357 1.42 17.18 -14.03
C LEU A 357 0.95 17.20 -15.49
N VAL A 358 0.15 18.20 -15.88
CA VAL A 358 -0.33 18.38 -17.26
C VAL A 358 0.83 18.62 -18.23
N ALA A 359 1.85 19.37 -17.84
CA ALA A 359 3.05 19.59 -18.65
C ALA A 359 3.83 18.29 -18.87
N THR A 360 3.94 17.43 -17.85
CA THR A 360 4.58 16.12 -17.96
C THR A 360 3.76 15.18 -18.83
N LEU A 361 2.43 15.14 -18.67
CA LEU A 361 1.53 14.39 -19.55
C LEU A 361 1.71 14.82 -21.01
N ARG A 362 1.72 16.13 -21.29
CA ARG A 362 1.98 16.67 -22.64
C ARG A 362 3.33 16.24 -23.21
N LYS A 363 4.38 16.15 -22.37
CA LYS A 363 5.70 15.68 -22.81
C LYS A 363 5.65 14.20 -23.17
N LEU A 364 5.02 13.37 -22.34
CA LEU A 364 4.85 11.94 -22.62
C LEU A 364 4.15 11.69 -23.95
N LEU A 365 3.11 12.48 -24.26
CA LEU A 365 2.38 12.39 -25.52
C LEU A 365 3.20 12.83 -26.75
N ARG A 366 4.35 13.48 -26.54
CA ARG A 366 5.23 13.98 -27.62
C ARG A 366 6.47 13.11 -27.84
N THR A 367 6.94 12.38 -26.82
CA THR A 367 8.12 11.51 -26.89
C THR A 367 7.73 10.14 -27.43
N ASP A 368 8.37 9.77 -28.54
CA ASP A 368 8.16 8.57 -29.36
C ASP A 368 6.76 8.43 -29.96
N GLY A 369 6.74 8.31 -31.30
CA GLY A 369 5.54 8.47 -32.12
C GLY A 369 4.35 7.76 -31.48
N PRO A 370 3.23 8.47 -31.21
CA PRO A 370 2.07 7.90 -30.54
C PRO A 370 1.77 6.49 -31.05
N ARG A 371 1.90 6.26 -32.35
CA ARG A 371 1.77 4.95 -33.03
C ARG A 371 2.59 3.77 -32.48
N ALA A 372 3.83 3.94 -32.02
CA ALA A 372 4.66 2.82 -31.55
C ALA A 372 4.27 2.40 -30.13
N MET A 373 4.06 3.38 -29.24
CA MET A 373 3.49 3.16 -27.91
C MET A 373 2.05 2.62 -28.03
N LEU A 374 1.23 3.20 -28.93
CA LEU A 374 -0.10 2.72 -29.30
C LEU A 374 -0.07 1.27 -29.80
N ALA A 375 0.92 0.86 -30.60
CA ALA A 375 0.98 -0.49 -31.16
C ALA A 375 1.34 -1.54 -30.11
N GLU A 376 2.29 -1.27 -29.21
CA GLU A 376 2.62 -2.17 -28.10
C GLU A 376 1.50 -2.24 -27.07
N TRP A 377 0.84 -1.11 -26.80
CA TRP A 377 -0.27 -1.06 -25.84
C TRP A 377 -1.57 -1.63 -26.42
N ALA A 378 -1.80 -1.49 -27.73
CA ALA A 378 -2.90 -2.15 -28.43
C ALA A 378 -2.71 -3.67 -28.50
N LYS A 379 -1.48 -4.18 -28.72
CA LYS A 379 -1.22 -5.63 -28.63
C LYS A 379 -1.56 -6.19 -27.24
N TRP A 380 -1.25 -5.42 -26.20
CA TRP A 380 -1.60 -5.79 -24.82
C TRP A 380 -3.12 -5.71 -24.56
N ALA A 381 -3.80 -4.64 -25.01
CA ALA A 381 -5.26 -4.49 -24.92
C ALA A 381 -6.02 -5.60 -25.67
N ILE A 382 -5.49 -6.07 -26.81
CA ILE A 382 -6.02 -7.22 -27.55
C ILE A 382 -5.82 -8.52 -26.78
N ALA A 383 -4.72 -8.68 -26.05
CA ALA A 383 -4.42 -9.87 -25.26
C ALA A 383 -5.27 -9.96 -23.98
N ASP A 384 -5.64 -8.82 -23.38
CA ASP A 384 -6.38 -8.77 -22.10
C ASP A 384 -7.90 -8.55 -22.28
N GLY A 385 -8.39 -8.42 -23.52
CA GLY A 385 -9.81 -8.26 -23.86
C GLY A 385 -10.43 -6.91 -23.44
N SER A 386 -9.71 -6.10 -22.67
CA SER A 386 -10.10 -4.75 -22.23
C SER A 386 -9.77 -3.72 -23.32
N HIS A 387 -10.80 -3.16 -23.95
CA HIS A 387 -10.63 -2.20 -25.05
C HIS A 387 -10.42 -0.74 -24.56
N GLU A 388 -10.20 -0.48 -23.27
CA GLU A 388 -10.31 0.89 -22.72
C GLU A 388 -9.12 1.40 -21.88
N GLY A 389 -7.98 0.69 -21.87
CA GLY A 389 -6.81 1.07 -21.07
C GLY A 389 -6.04 2.29 -21.62
N LEU A 390 -6.09 3.41 -20.88
CA LEU A 390 -5.23 4.61 -20.96
C LEU A 390 -5.34 5.57 -22.16
N LEU A 391 -5.71 5.10 -23.35
CA LEU A 391 -5.69 5.96 -24.55
C LEU A 391 -7.00 6.67 -24.82
N GLN A 392 -8.15 6.06 -24.51
CA GLN A 392 -9.45 6.72 -24.61
C GLN A 392 -9.48 8.07 -23.87
N PRO A 393 -9.01 8.22 -22.62
CA PRO A 393 -8.97 9.53 -21.95
C PRO A 393 -8.02 10.55 -22.60
N VAL A 394 -6.91 10.10 -23.21
CA VAL A 394 -6.01 10.99 -23.96
C VAL A 394 -6.68 11.45 -25.26
N PHE A 395 -7.40 10.55 -25.93
CA PHE A 395 -8.19 10.86 -27.11
C PHE A 395 -9.42 11.72 -26.78
N ASP A 396 -10.09 11.49 -25.66
CA ASP A 396 -11.21 12.31 -25.16
C ASP A 396 -10.72 13.73 -24.86
N VAL A 397 -9.58 13.89 -24.18
CA VAL A 397 -8.97 15.20 -23.90
C VAL A 397 -8.56 15.91 -25.19
N LEU A 398 -8.00 15.20 -26.18
CA LEU A 398 -7.61 15.78 -27.47
C LEU A 398 -8.81 16.05 -28.40
N TYR A 399 -9.89 15.29 -28.27
CA TYR A 399 -11.13 15.43 -29.04
C TYR A 399 -11.98 16.59 -28.49
N GLU A 400 -12.13 16.68 -27.17
CA GLU A 400 -12.83 17.78 -26.49
C GLU A 400 -12.09 19.13 -26.62
N ALA A 401 -10.74 19.13 -26.56
CA ALA A 401 -9.96 20.34 -26.80
C ALA A 401 -10.15 20.91 -28.22
N ARG A 402 -10.35 20.05 -29.23
CA ARG A 402 -10.66 20.47 -30.61
C ARG A 402 -12.07 21.03 -30.75
N LEU A 403 -13.03 20.53 -29.99
CA LEU A 403 -14.40 21.05 -29.97
C LEU A 403 -14.48 22.45 -29.35
N LEU A 404 -13.70 22.71 -28.30
CA LEU A 404 -13.61 24.02 -27.65
C LEU A 404 -12.92 25.08 -28.54
N ASP A 405 -11.85 24.71 -29.25
CA ASP A 405 -11.19 25.60 -30.24
C ASP A 405 -12.11 25.91 -31.43
N ALA A 406 -12.92 24.94 -31.89
CA ALA A 406 -13.88 25.14 -32.96
C ALA A 406 -15.07 26.04 -32.56
N ALA A 407 -15.54 25.94 -31.31
CA ALA A 407 -16.61 26.78 -30.78
C ALA A 407 -16.15 28.23 -30.53
N GLY A 408 -14.88 28.43 -30.14
CA GLY A 408 -14.27 29.76 -29.99
C GLY A 408 -14.02 30.47 -31.32
N ALA A 409 -13.73 29.74 -32.38
CA ALA A 409 -13.56 30.28 -33.73
C ALA A 409 -14.89 30.69 -34.40
N ALA A 410 -16.04 30.16 -33.94
CA ALA A 410 -17.34 30.41 -34.53
C ALA A 410 -18.05 31.70 -34.04
N LEU A 411 -17.52 32.39 -33.02
CA LEU A 411 -18.12 33.60 -32.44
C LEU A 411 -17.49 34.92 -32.96
N GLY A 412 -16.74 34.86 -34.06
CA GLY A 412 -15.86 35.95 -34.50
C GLY A 412 -16.10 36.54 -35.88
N GLU A 413 -17.27 36.41 -36.51
CA GLU A 413 -17.60 37.19 -37.72
C GLU A 413 -19.06 37.68 -37.66
N GLY A 414 -19.27 38.74 -36.88
CA GLY A 414 -20.42 39.61 -37.07
C GLY A 414 -20.24 40.40 -38.37
N PRO A 415 -21.27 40.51 -39.24
CA PRO A 415 -21.13 41.19 -40.52
C PRO A 415 -20.81 42.68 -40.30
N SER A 416 -19.74 43.13 -40.95
CA SER A 416 -19.32 44.52 -41.03
C SER A 416 -20.46 45.39 -41.58
N PRO A 417 -20.84 46.50 -40.94
CA PRO A 417 -21.87 47.38 -41.46
C PRO A 417 -21.30 48.17 -42.64
N ALA A 418 -21.91 48.05 -43.81
CA ALA A 418 -21.61 48.87 -44.97
C ALA A 418 -22.70 49.92 -45.15
N SER A 419 -22.23 51.18 -45.19
CA SER A 419 -22.75 52.40 -45.88
C SER A 419 -24.20 52.82 -45.71
#